data_AF-C4FHU6-F1
#
_entry.id   AF-C4FHU6-F1
#
_cell.length_a   1.000
_cell.length_b   1.000
_cell.length_c   1.000
_cell.angle_alpha   90.00
_cell.angle_beta   90.00
_cell.angle_gamma   90.00
#
_symmetry.space_group_name_H-M   'P 1'
#
loop_
_entity.id
_entity.type
_entity.pdbx_description
1 polymer ?
#
loop_
_entity_poly.entity_id
_entity_poly.type
_entity_poly.pdbx_seq_one_letter_code
_entity_poly.pdbx_strand_id
1 'polypeptide(L)'
;MEHLKNSLVAVKILIAKILLNIQSKKKAGRPPKVSDLQLAALYITSYISNTPILTLARFLIYPSIQSWHLFRKSKSERVYKILREYWLIG
;
A
#
# COMPACT_ATOMS: atom_id res chain seq x y z
N MET A 1 -14.58 -12.86 -19.82
CA MET A 1 -13.22 -13.20 -19.34
C MET A 1 -12.18 -12.10 -19.61
N GLU A 2 -12.33 -11.26 -20.65
CA GLU A 2 -11.38 -10.15 -20.94
C GLU A 2 -11.47 -8.97 -19.97
N HIS A 3 -12.67 -8.58 -19.52
CA HIS A 3 -12.83 -7.50 -18.54
C HIS A 3 -12.08 -7.72 -17.21
N LEU A 4 -12.04 -8.97 -16.72
CA LEU A 4 -11.28 -9.35 -15.53
C LEU A 4 -9.77 -9.25 -15.75
N LYS A 5 -9.27 -9.60 -16.95
CA LYS A 5 -7.85 -9.46 -17.31
C LYS A 5 -7.45 -8.00 -17.39
N ASN A 6 -8.31 -7.14 -17.96
CA ASN A 6 -8.07 -5.70 -18.04
C ASN A 6 -8.08 -5.04 -16.65
N SER A 7 -8.98 -5.46 -15.76
CA SER A 7 -9.00 -5.01 -14.36
C SER A 7 -7.72 -5.42 -13.61
N LEU A 8 -7.25 -6.67 -13.78
CA LEU A 8 -6.01 -7.14 -13.17
C LEU A 8 -4.77 -6.37 -13.68
N VAL A 9 -4.73 -6.03 -14.98
CA VAL A 9 -3.66 -5.22 -15.57
C VAL A 9 -3.68 -3.79 -15.02
N ALA A 10 -4.86 -3.18 -14.89
CA ALA A 10 -5.01 -1.86 -14.29
C ALA A 10 -4.55 -1.84 -12.82
N VAL A 11 -4.90 -2.88 -12.05
CA VAL A 11 -4.45 -3.06 -10.66
C VAL A 11 -2.92 -3.22 -10.60
N LYS A 12 -2.32 -4.00 -11.50
CA LYS A 12 -0.85 -4.15 -11.57
C LYS A 12 -0.15 -2.83 -11.92
N ILE A 13 -0.68 -2.05 -12.85
CA ILE A 13 -0.14 -0.73 -13.21
C ILE A 13 -0.29 0.25 -12.04
N LEU A 14 -1.42 0.23 -11.35
CA LEU A 14 -1.68 1.06 -10.17
C LEU A 14 -0.69 0.71 -9.04
N ILE A 15 -0.50 -0.58 -8.77
CA ILE A 15 0.50 -1.06 -7.81
C ILE A 15 1.90 -0.59 -8.21
N ALA A 16 2.31 -0.77 -9.48
CA ALA A 16 3.62 -0.34 -9.96
C ALA A 16 3.83 1.18 -9.80
N LYS A 17 2.83 2.01 -10.12
CA LYS A 17 2.89 3.46 -9.91
C LYS A 17 3.02 3.82 -8.43
N ILE A 18 2.30 3.13 -7.56
CA ILE A 18 2.39 3.37 -6.10
C ILE A 18 3.76 2.94 -5.57
N LEU A 19 4.30 1.82 -6.04
CA LEU A 19 5.65 1.36 -5.71
C LEU A 19 6.74 2.34 -6.15
N LEU A 20 6.63 2.90 -7.36
CA LEU A 20 7.56 3.93 -7.84
C LEU A 20 7.47 5.21 -6.99
N ASN A 21 6.26 5.60 -6.58
CA ASN A 21 6.04 6.76 -5.72
C ASN A 21 6.54 6.54 -4.28
N ILE A 22 6.54 5.29 -3.80
CA ILE A 22 7.12 4.91 -2.49
C ILE A 22 8.62 5.21 -2.43
N GLN A 23 9.34 4.93 -3.52
CA GLN A 23 10.81 5.02 -3.52
C GLN A 23 11.34 6.46 -3.57
N SER A 24 10.54 7.47 -3.95
CA SER A 24 11.04 8.82 -4.26
C SER A 24 11.35 9.72 -3.05
N LYS A 25 11.09 9.30 -1.81
CA LYS A 25 11.30 10.15 -0.62
C LYS A 25 12.20 9.51 0.44
N LYS A 26 13.50 9.45 0.17
CA LYS A 26 14.53 9.15 1.18
C LYS A 26 15.11 10.46 1.73
N LYS A 27 14.80 10.80 2.99
CA LYS A 27 15.57 11.76 3.79
C LYS A 27 16.14 11.01 5.00
N ALA A 28 17.46 11.05 5.17
CA ALA A 28 18.15 10.35 6.25
C ALA A 28 17.70 10.89 7.63
N GLY A 29 17.62 10.00 8.64
CA GLY A 29 17.40 10.36 10.05
C GLY A 29 15.94 10.54 10.51
N ARG A 30 14.95 10.57 9.60
CA ARG A 30 13.53 10.68 9.99
C ARG A 30 12.90 9.28 10.13
N PRO A 31 12.05 9.03 11.14
CA PRO A 31 11.32 7.77 11.25
C PRO A 31 10.51 7.50 9.97
N PRO A 32 10.43 6.23 9.54
CA PRO A 32 9.76 5.87 8.29
C PRO A 32 8.28 6.27 8.38
N LYS A 33 7.88 7.22 7.53
CA LYS A 33 6.50 7.70 7.48
C LYS A 33 5.80 7.09 6.28
N VAL A 34 4.99 6.07 6.55
CA VAL A 34 4.11 5.46 5.55
C VAL A 34 2.88 6.34 5.38
N SER A 35 2.59 6.81 4.17
CA SER A 35 1.36 7.57 3.91
C SER A 35 0.13 6.65 3.87
N ASP A 36 -1.07 7.21 3.98
CA ASP A 36 -2.30 6.41 3.96
C ASP A 36 -2.49 5.71 2.61
N LEU A 37 -2.13 6.36 1.50
CA LEU A 37 -2.13 5.76 0.16
C LEU A 37 -1.11 4.61 0.03
N GLN A 38 0.08 4.78 0.60
CA GLN A 38 1.09 3.70 0.59
C GLN A 38 0.60 2.50 1.41
N LEU A 39 -0.04 2.74 2.55
CA LEU A 39 -0.59 1.68 3.37
C LEU A 39 -1.78 1.00 2.67
N ALA A 40 -2.68 1.74 2.03
CA ALA A 40 -3.76 1.18 1.21
C ALA A 40 -3.21 0.27 0.09
N ALA A 41 -2.16 0.70 -0.59
CA ALA A 41 -1.50 -0.11 -1.62
C ALA A 41 -0.87 -1.38 -1.06
N LEU A 42 -0.27 -1.31 0.13
CA LEU A 42 0.24 -2.49 0.83
C LEU A 42 -0.88 -3.46 1.19
N TYR A 43 -2.05 -2.99 1.61
CA TYR A 43 -3.22 -3.84 1.87
C TYR A 43 -3.67 -4.59 0.59
N ILE A 44 -3.80 -3.88 -0.53
CA ILE A 44 -4.18 -4.48 -1.82
C ILE A 44 -3.12 -5.49 -2.26
N THR A 45 -1.84 -5.12 -2.17
CA THR A 45 -0.72 -5.99 -2.55
C THR A 45 -0.68 -7.24 -1.67
N SER A 46 -0.90 -7.08 -0.36
CA SER A 46 -0.97 -8.17 0.60
C SER A 46 -2.08 -9.15 0.26
N TYR A 47 -3.27 -8.65 -0.08
CA TYR A 47 -4.40 -9.47 -0.51
C TYR A 47 -4.10 -10.30 -1.77
N ILE A 48 -3.46 -9.69 -2.77
CA ILE A 48 -3.15 -10.37 -4.05
C ILE A 48 -1.99 -11.37 -3.91
N SER A 49 -0.94 -10.99 -3.20
CA SER A 49 0.30 -11.77 -3.08
C SER A 49 0.30 -12.75 -1.90
N ASN A 50 -0.75 -12.73 -1.07
CA ASN A 50 -0.83 -13.43 0.20
C ASN A 50 0.39 -13.18 1.13
N THR A 51 1.07 -12.04 0.95
CA THR A 51 2.26 -11.67 1.72
C THR A 51 1.87 -10.70 2.84
N PRO A 52 2.37 -10.87 4.09
CA PRO A 52 2.03 -9.96 5.18
C PRO A 52 2.39 -8.50 4.89
N ILE A 53 1.50 -7.57 5.24
CA ILE A 53 1.67 -6.12 5.05
C ILE A 53 2.99 -5.62 5.65
N LEU A 54 3.36 -6.10 6.84
CA LEU A 54 4.61 -5.68 7.50
C LEU A 54 5.85 -6.12 6.70
N THR A 55 5.83 -7.33 6.14
CA THR A 55 6.91 -7.84 5.27
C THR A 55 7.04 -6.99 4.02
N LEU A 56 5.92 -6.70 3.36
CA LEU A 56 5.88 -5.83 2.19
C LEU A 56 6.37 -4.41 2.51
N ALA A 57 5.97 -3.84 3.64
CA ALA A 57 6.39 -2.50 4.06
C ALA A 57 7.91 -2.42 4.29
N ARG A 58 8.49 -3.44 4.93
CA ARG A 58 9.94 -3.54 5.16
C ARG A 58 10.72 -3.68 3.86
N PHE A 59 10.21 -4.49 2.94
CA PHE A 59 10.84 -4.74 1.64
C PHE A 59 10.75 -3.53 0.70
N LEU A 60 9.60 -2.86 0.65
CA LEU A 60 9.30 -1.84 -0.36
C LEU A 60 9.54 -0.41 0.11
N ILE A 61 9.38 -0.13 1.41
CA ILE A 61 9.45 1.24 1.96
C ILE A 61 10.74 1.42 2.77
N TYR A 62 10.84 0.75 3.92
CA TYR A 62 11.98 0.91 4.82
C TYR A 62 12.13 -0.29 5.77
N PRO A 63 13.33 -0.89 5.89
CA PRO A 63 13.52 -2.13 6.65
C PRO A 63 13.26 -1.99 8.14
N SER A 64 13.44 -0.79 8.72
CA SER A 64 13.18 -0.53 10.14
C SER A 64 11.69 -0.32 10.51
N ILE A 65 10.77 -0.44 9.54
CA ILE A 65 9.34 -0.33 9.82
C ILE A 65 8.91 -1.38 10.84
N GLN A 66 8.19 -0.90 11.86
CA GLN A 66 7.54 -1.73 12.87
C GLN A 66 6.02 -1.66 12.75
N SER A 67 5.32 -2.64 13.28
CA SER A 67 3.85 -2.75 13.25
C SER A 67 3.14 -1.47 13.70
N TRP A 68 3.61 -0.81 14.75
CA TRP A 68 3.04 0.43 15.30
C TRP A 68 3.19 1.68 14.40
N HIS A 69 4.00 1.60 13.34
CA HIS A 69 4.06 2.62 12.28
C HIS A 69 2.92 2.48 11.26
N LEU A 70 2.35 1.27 11.14
CA LEU A 70 1.34 0.91 10.16
C LEU A 70 -0.06 0.87 10.80
N PHE A 71 -0.20 0.16 11.91
CA PHE A 71 -1.50 -0.23 12.46
C PHE A 71 -1.97 0.67 13.62
N ARG A 72 -1.89 2.00 13.43
CA ARG A 72 -2.51 2.95 14.38
C ARG A 72 -3.99 3.09 14.06
N LYS A 73 -4.87 3.06 15.07
CA LYS A 73 -6.34 3.14 14.90
C LYS A 73 -6.80 4.25 13.94
N SER A 74 -6.37 5.49 14.18
CA SER A 74 -6.71 6.65 13.34
C SER A 74 -6.15 6.59 11.92
N LYS A 75 -5.10 5.78 11.70
CA LYS A 75 -4.53 5.53 10.38
C LYS A 75 -5.31 4.45 9.64
N SER A 76 -5.63 3.35 10.33
CA SER A 76 -6.46 2.29 9.78
C SER A 76 -7.82 2.81 9.33
N GLU A 77 -8.49 3.65 10.12
CA GLU A 77 -9.77 4.26 9.74
C GLU A 77 -9.68 5.05 8.43
N ARG A 78 -8.63 5.87 8.26
CA ARG A 78 -8.39 6.65 7.04
C ARG A 78 -8.08 5.74 5.84
N VAL A 79 -7.28 4.70 6.04
CA VAL A 79 -6.96 3.72 4.99
C VAL A 79 -8.18 2.94 4.55
N TYR A 80 -9.03 2.48 5.48
CA TYR A 80 -10.28 1.79 5.14
C TYR A 80 -11.26 2.71 4.40
N LYS A 81 -11.28 4.01 4.70
CA LYS A 81 -12.05 4.98 3.92
C LYS A 81 -11.56 5.03 2.47
N ILE A 82 -10.25 5.15 2.25
CA ILE A 82 -9.64 5.12 0.91
C ILE A 82 -9.98 3.81 0.19
N LEU A 83 -9.78 2.66 0.83
CA LEU A 83 -10.07 1.35 0.23
C LEU A 83 -11.55 1.21 -0.16
N ARG A 84 -12.48 1.72 0.67
CA ARG A 84 -13.91 1.75 0.32
C ARG A 84 -14.20 2.63 -0.89
N GLU A 85 -13.60 3.81 -0.98
CA GLU A 85 -13.77 4.68 -2.15
C GLU A 85 -13.29 3.98 -3.43
N TYR A 86 -12.13 3.29 -3.38
CA TYR A 86 -11.65 2.50 -4.52
C TYR A 86 -12.52 1.28 -4.85
N TRP A 87 -13.17 0.67 -3.86
CA TRP A 87 -14.08 -0.46 -4.06
C TRP A 87 -15.44 -0.02 -4.63
N LEU A 88 -15.96 1.13 -4.21
CA LEU A 88 -17.26 1.67 -4.64
C LEU A 88 -17.23 2.28 -6.05
N ILE A 89 -16.05 2.58 -6.57
CA ILE A 89 -15.84 3.08 -7.93
C ILE A 89 -15.56 1.91 -8.91
N GLY A 90 -15.39 0.68 -8.40
CA GLY A 90 -15.06 -0.52 -9.17
C GLY A 90 -16.26 -1.33 -9.67
#